data_AF-A0A268R649-F1
#
_entry.id   AF-A0A268R649-F1
#
_cell.length_a   1.000
_cell.length_b   1.000
_cell.length_c   1.000
_cell.angle_alpha   90.00
_cell.angle_beta   90.00
_cell.angle_gamma   90.00
#
_symmetry.space_group_name_H-M   'P 1'
#
loop_
_entity.id
_entity.type
_entity.pdbx_description
1 polymer ?
#
loop_
_entity_poly.entity_id
_entity_poly.type
_entity_poly.pdbx_seq_one_letter_code
_entity_poly.pdbx_strand_id
1 'polypeptide(L)'
;SASQPAPMLYLAPYAGVTIGEEFMYNGKHVLVVYDDLTKQASAYRELSLLLRRPPGREAYPGDVFYLHSRLLERAAKLSDAKGAGS
;
A
#
# COMPACT_ATOMS: atom_id res chain seq x y z
N SER A 1 4.91 12.87 -4.75
CA SER A 1 4.93 13.65 -6.00
C SER A 1 5.70 12.88 -7.06
N ALA A 2 5.38 13.06 -8.35
CA ALA A 2 6.04 12.38 -9.47
C ALA A 2 7.55 12.66 -9.55
N SER A 3 8.03 13.75 -8.95
CA SER A 3 9.47 14.07 -8.86
C SER A 3 10.23 13.24 -7.82
N GLN A 4 9.54 12.48 -6.97
CA GLN A 4 10.17 11.64 -5.95
C GLN A 4 10.56 10.28 -6.52
N PRO A 5 11.64 9.65 -6.02
CA PRO A 5 12.15 8.41 -6.58
C PRO A 5 11.17 7.25 -6.36
N ALA A 6 11.24 6.23 -7.24
CA ALA A 6 10.34 5.06 -7.22
C ALA A 6 10.20 4.37 -5.85
N PRO A 7 11.25 4.19 -5.02
CA PRO A 7 11.10 3.63 -3.66
C PRO A 7 10.15 4.43 -2.76
N MET A 8 10.16 5.76 -2.86
CA MET A 8 9.26 6.62 -2.08
C MET A 8 7.80 6.45 -2.52
N LEU A 9 7.56 6.39 -3.83
CA LEU A 9 6.21 6.17 -4.37
C LEU A 9 5.68 4.76 -4.02
N TYR A 10 6.56 3.75 -4.04
CA TYR A 10 6.23 2.39 -3.61
C TYR A 10 5.85 2.33 -2.12
N LEU A 11 6.57 3.03 -1.24
CA LEU A 11 6.35 3.01 0.21
C LEU A 11 5.24 3.93 0.70
N ALA A 12 4.92 5.01 -0.02
CA ALA A 12 3.99 6.04 0.46
C ALA A 12 2.62 5.48 0.92
N PRO A 13 1.95 4.55 0.20
CA PRO A 13 0.69 3.98 0.67
C PRO A 13 0.83 3.19 1.98
N TYR A 14 1.94 2.46 2.17
CA TYR A 14 2.18 1.73 3.42
C TYR A 14 2.35 2.67 4.61
N ALA A 15 3.05 3.79 4.42
CA ALA A 15 3.20 4.80 5.47
C ALA A 15 1.84 5.43 5.82
N GLY A 16 1.01 5.73 4.81
CA GLY A 16 -0.33 6.30 5.01
C GLY A 16 -1.24 5.41 5.84
N VAL A 17 -1.33 4.11 5.52
CA VAL A 17 -2.14 3.19 6.31
C VAL A 17 -1.57 2.94 7.70
N THR A 18 -0.25 2.95 7.91
CA THR A 18 0.34 2.83 9.25
C THR A 18 -0.08 3.99 10.15
N ILE A 19 -0.13 5.21 9.62
CA ILE A 19 -0.63 6.37 10.37
C ILE A 19 -2.11 6.18 10.71
N GLY A 20 -2.91 5.67 9.77
CA GLY A 20 -4.33 5.39 10.01
C GLY A 20 -4.57 4.30 11.04
N GLU A 21 -3.78 3.23 11.01
CA GLU A 21 -3.87 2.12 11.96
C GLU A 21 -3.66 2.58 13.40
N GLU A 22 -2.78 3.55 13.65
CA GLU A 22 -2.61 4.11 14.99
C GLU A 22 -3.92 4.67 15.55
N PHE A 23 -4.70 5.40 14.74
CA PHE A 23 -6.00 5.91 15.15
C PHE A 23 -7.06 4.79 15.24
N MET A 24 -7.04 3.84 14.30
CA MET A 24 -7.93 2.68 14.28
C MET A 24 -7.79 1.83 15.55
N TYR A 25 -6.56 1.50 15.96
CA TYR A 25 -6.29 0.73 17.18
C TYR A 25 -6.56 1.52 18.46
N ASN A 26 -6.59 2.85 18.38
CA ASN A 26 -7.04 3.74 19.46
C ASN A 26 -8.57 3.98 19.45
N GLY A 27 -9.33 3.15 18.73
CA GLY A 27 -10.80 3.16 18.69
C GLY A 27 -11.42 4.31 17.90
N LYS A 28 -10.65 4.95 17.01
CA LYS A 28 -11.17 5.98 16.11
C LYS A 28 -11.56 5.40 14.76
N HIS A 29 -12.32 6.18 14.00
CA HIS A 29 -12.65 5.90 12.61
C HIS A 29 -11.80 6.77 11.69
N VAL A 30 -11.22 6.16 10.66
CA VAL A 30 -10.21 6.74 9.79
C VAL A 30 -10.61 6.55 8.34
N LEU A 31 -10.20 7.50 7.50
CA LEU A 31 -10.29 7.39 6.05
C LEU A 31 -8.90 7.51 5.46
N VAL A 32 -8.48 6.50 4.69
CA VAL A 32 -7.23 6.52 3.92
C VAL A 32 -7.57 6.52 2.44
N VAL A 33 -7.09 7.53 1.71
CA VAL A 33 -7.29 7.67 0.25
C VAL A 33 -5.95 7.47 -0.44
N TYR A 34 -5.91 6.53 -1.38
CA TYR A 34 -4.74 6.29 -2.22
C TYR A 34 -4.96 6.89 -3.62
N ASP A 35 -4.26 7.99 -3.92
CA ASP A 35 -4.33 8.68 -5.22
C ASP A 35 -2.93 8.72 -5.88
N ASP A 36 -2.58 7.76 -6.73
CA ASP A 36 -3.34 6.58 -7.13
C ASP A 36 -2.50 5.30 -7.03
N LEU A 37 -3.17 4.14 -6.88
CA LEU A 37 -2.49 2.84 -6.77
C LEU A 37 -1.86 2.39 -8.09
N THR A 38 -2.29 2.94 -9.23
CA THR A 38 -1.70 2.65 -10.55
C THR A 38 -0.26 3.16 -10.63
N LYS A 39 0.00 4.37 -10.10
CA LYS A 39 1.35 4.95 -9.97
C LYS A 39 2.20 4.17 -8.98
N GLN A 40 1.62 3.68 -7.88
CA GLN A 40 2.34 2.80 -6.95
C GLN A 40 2.78 1.50 -7.64
N ALA A 41 1.89 0.83 -8.38
CA ALA A 41 2.22 -0.39 -9.13
C ALA A 41 3.30 -0.13 -10.18
N SER A 42 3.23 1.02 -10.88
CA SER A 42 4.26 1.43 -11.85
C SER A 42 5.63 1.62 -11.20
N ALA A 43 5.69 2.23 -10.02
CA ALA A 43 6.93 2.37 -9.25
C ALA A 43 7.46 1.01 -8.78
N TYR A 44 6.59 0.10 -8.33
CA TYR A 44 7.00 -1.26 -7.94
C TYR A 44 7.53 -2.07 -9.12
N ARG A 45 6.95 -1.88 -10.30
CA ARG A 45 7.44 -2.46 -11.56
C ARG A 45 8.85 -1.96 -11.89
N GLU A 46 9.07 -0.65 -11.84
CA GLU A 46 10.39 -0.05 -12.09
C GLU A 46 11.47 -0.66 -11.16
N LEU A 47 11.18 -0.71 -9.85
CA LEU A 47 12.08 -1.29 -8.87
C LEU A 47 12.38 -2.77 -9.16
N SER A 48 11.34 -3.54 -9.49
CA SER A 48 11.48 -4.97 -9.77
C SER A 48 12.32 -5.24 -11.01
N LEU A 49 12.16 -4.43 -12.06
CA LEU A 49 12.94 -4.53 -13.29
C LEU A 49 14.41 -4.13 -13.08
N LEU A 50 14.66 -3.05 -12.32
CA LEU A 50 16.03 -2.65 -11.95
C LEU A 50 16.76 -3.75 -11.17
N LEU A 51 16.03 -4.48 -10.33
CA LEU A 51 16.53 -5.63 -9.58
C LEU A 51 16.55 -6.93 -10.39
N ARG A 52 16.24 -6.89 -11.69
CA ARG A 52 16.22 -8.04 -12.61
C ARG A 52 15.29 -9.18 -12.14
N ARG A 53 14.19 -8.84 -11.46
CA ARG A 53 13.15 -9.82 -11.15
C ARG A 53 12.42 -10.23 -12.45
N PRO A 54 12.06 -11.52 -12.62
CA PRO A 54 11.33 -11.96 -13.81
C PRO A 54 9.99 -11.21 -13.97
N PRO A 55 9.75 -10.55 -15.12
CA PRO A 55 8.48 -9.89 -15.40
C PRO A 55 7.42 -10.87 -15.90
N GLY A 56 6.15 -10.59 -15.60
CA GLY A 56 4.98 -11.26 -16.13
C GLY A 56 4.17 -10.37 -17.09
N ARG A 57 2.85 -10.46 -17.01
CA ARG A 57 1.92 -9.64 -17.82
C ARG A 57 2.22 -8.14 -17.65
N GLU A 58 2.25 -7.41 -18.76
CA GLU A 58 2.48 -5.94 -18.80
C GLU A 58 3.77 -5.50 -18.07
N ALA A 59 4.75 -6.39 -18.04
CA ALA A 59 6.05 -6.26 -17.37
C ALA A 59 5.99 -6.09 -15.85
N TYR A 60 4.85 -6.34 -15.20
CA TYR A 60 4.75 -6.33 -13.74
C TYR A 60 5.43 -7.56 -13.12
N PRO A 61 5.96 -7.45 -11.88
CA PRO A 61 6.46 -8.61 -11.16
C PRO A 61 5.31 -9.55 -10.76
N GLY A 62 5.63 -10.84 -10.54
CA GLY A 62 4.62 -11.86 -10.21
C GLY A 62 3.86 -11.60 -8.90
N ASP A 63 4.41 -10.78 -8.01
CA ASP A 63 3.83 -10.43 -6.71
C ASP A 63 3.15 -9.03 -6.71
N VAL A 64 2.84 -8.46 -7.88
CA VAL A 64 2.08 -7.19 -7.97
C VAL A 64 0.69 -7.28 -7.33
N PHE A 65 0.06 -8.46 -7.32
CA PHE A 65 -1.18 -8.68 -6.57
C PHE A 65 -0.95 -8.62 -5.05
N TYR A 66 0.17 -9.21 -4.59
CA TYR A 66 0.53 -9.20 -3.17
C TYR A 66 0.81 -7.79 -2.65
N LEU A 67 1.35 -6.90 -3.51
CA LEU A 67 1.56 -5.48 -3.21
C LEU A 67 0.27 -4.82 -2.69
N HIS A 68 -0.83 -4.90 -3.46
CA HIS A 68 -2.08 -4.22 -3.14
C HIS A 68 -2.95 -5.00 -2.15
N SER A 69 -3.01 -6.33 -2.24
CA SER A 69 -3.80 -7.13 -1.30
C SER A 69 -3.35 -6.91 0.14
N ARG A 70 -2.05 -7.06 0.45
CA ARG A 70 -1.55 -6.84 1.82
C ARG A 70 -1.68 -5.39 2.30
N LEU A 71 -1.79 -4.43 1.38
CA LEU A 71 -2.01 -3.02 1.71
C LEU A 71 -3.47 -2.78 2.09
N LEU A 72 -4.40 -3.27 1.28
CA LEU A 72 -5.83 -3.01 1.43
C LEU A 72 -6.46 -3.85 2.55
N GLU A 73 -5.98 -5.07 2.78
CA GLU A 73 -6.45 -5.94 3.87
C GLU A 73 -6.14 -5.38 5.28
N ARG A 74 -5.33 -4.32 5.37
CA ARG A 74 -5.09 -3.58 6.62
C ARG A 74 -6.23 -2.63 6.97
N ALA A 75 -7.04 -2.21 6.00
CA ALA A 75 -8.23 -1.41 6.24
C ALA A 75 -9.37 -2.34 6.69
N ALA A 76 -9.71 -2.29 7.97
CA ALA A 76 -10.68 -3.20 8.56
C ALA A 76 -11.45 -2.53 9.70
N LYS A 77 -12.65 -3.03 9.99
CA LYS A 77 -13.33 -2.71 11.25
C LYS A 77 -12.88 -3.69 12.33
N LEU A 78 -12.29 -3.17 13.39
CA LEU A 78 -11.90 -3.95 14.55
C LEU A 78 -13.13 -4.43 15.32
N SER A 79 -12.99 -5.57 16.00
CA SER A 79 -13.98 -6.07 16.96
C SER A 79 -14.12 -5.13 18.16
N ASP A 80 -15.23 -5.21 18.88
CA ASP A 80 -15.46 -4.43 20.11
C ASP A 80 -14.37 -4.67 21.17
N ALA A 81 -13.88 -5.91 21.30
CA ALA A 81 -12.77 -6.27 22.19
C ALA A 81 -11.44 -5.57 21.86
N LYS A 82 -11.32 -4.97 20.67
CA LYS A 82 -10.15 -4.22 20.19
C LYS A 82 -10.45 -2.73 19.98
N GLY A 83 -11.50 -2.20 20.62
CA GLY A 83 -11.85 -0.78 20.58
C GLY A 83 -12.74 -0.35 19.42
N ALA A 84 -13.21 -1.30 18.59
CA ALA A 84 -14.19 -1.09 17.51
C ALA A 84 -13.84 -0.04 16.41
N GLY A 85 -12.59 0.45 16.40
CA GLY A 85 -12.12 1.41 15.40
C GLY A 85 -12.13 0.86 13.97
N SER A 86 -12.02 1.76 12.99
CA SER A 86 -12.02 1.40 11.56
C SER A 86 -11.21 2.36 10.70
#